data_AF-A0AA43JZU7-F1
#
_entry.id   AF-A0AA43JZU7-F1
#
_cell.length_a   1.000
_cell.length_b   1.000
_cell.length_c   1.000
_cell.angle_alpha   90.00
_cell.angle_beta   90.00
_cell.angle_gamma   90.00
#
_symmetry.space_group_name_H-M   'P 1'
#
loop_
_entity.id
_entity.type
_entity.pdbx_description
1 polymer ?
#
loop_
_entity_poly.entity_id
_entity_poly.type
_entity_poly.pdbx_seq_one_letter_code
_entity_poly.pdbx_strand_id
1 'polypeptide(L)'
;GSMTKEQVETELTKRSDTLSAEYSDGTRWTTHAALETEKRILQNIDDGKDQHQPFATPKQVQDFLNTKPRLTQGQKDAITLISTTKDSFVAIQGLAGTGKSTMLESNTELIQLVKEASQQPEQSVIGLAPTHAAVAELESKGVKAQTLDSLLSDIRQGNREASDYQHTLFFLDESSMVSNKQADEFTKLVNDSQSKTVKLGDKEQLLSLSAGKPFELAISQGRIDTAYMTDIIRQQNDTLLNAAQNIID
;
A
#
# COMPACT_ATOMS: atom_id res chain seq x y z
N GLY A 1 26.96 0.73 -31.18
CA GLY A 1 25.99 0.74 -32.28
C GLY A 1 24.61 0.87 -31.67
N SER A 2 23.74 1.70 -32.23
CA SER A 2 22.34 1.84 -31.76
C SER A 2 21.50 0.67 -32.27
N MET A 3 20.81 -0.03 -31.36
CA MET A 3 19.76 -0.99 -31.71
C MET A 3 18.47 -0.26 -32.10
N THR A 4 17.78 -0.73 -33.15
CA THR A 4 16.47 -0.20 -33.55
C THR A 4 15.33 -0.95 -32.83
N LYS A 5 14.14 -0.34 -32.75
CA LYS A 5 12.94 -0.96 -32.17
C LYS A 5 12.60 -2.30 -32.84
N GLU A 6 12.68 -2.34 -34.18
CA GLU A 6 12.41 -3.52 -35.00
C GLU A 6 13.40 -4.66 -34.72
N GLN A 7 14.67 -4.32 -34.46
CA GLN A 7 15.68 -5.30 -34.04
C GLN A 7 15.37 -5.88 -32.66
N VAL A 8 14.91 -5.06 -31.72
CA VAL A 8 14.49 -5.52 -30.38
C VAL A 8 13.28 -6.46 -30.47
N GLU A 9 12.25 -6.08 -31.22
CA GLU A 9 11.04 -6.90 -31.40
C GLU A 9 11.35 -8.25 -32.08
N THR A 10 12.23 -8.24 -33.08
CA THR A 10 12.70 -9.46 -33.76
C THR A 10 13.41 -10.40 -32.79
N GLU A 11 14.28 -9.87 -31.91
CA GLU A 11 14.97 -10.69 -30.90
C GLU A 11 14.02 -11.18 -29.80
N LEU A 12 13.03 -10.38 -29.39
CA LEU A 12 12.03 -10.79 -28.40
C LEU A 12 11.09 -11.88 -28.93
N THR A 13 10.80 -11.90 -30.22
CA THR A 13 9.98 -12.95 -30.87
C THR A 13 10.70 -14.30 -30.93
N LYS A 14 12.04 -14.29 -30.95
CA LYS A 14 12.86 -15.52 -30.99
C LYS A 14 12.98 -16.20 -29.62
N ARG A 15 12.65 -15.50 -28.55
CA ARG A 15 12.71 -16.02 -27.19
C ARG A 15 11.47 -16.89 -26.91
N SER A 16 11.68 -18.06 -26.30
CA SER A 16 10.58 -18.97 -25.92
C SER A 16 9.94 -18.61 -24.57
N ASP A 17 10.57 -17.73 -23.80
CA ASP A 17 10.13 -17.32 -22.46
C ASP A 17 9.33 -16.02 -22.46
N THR A 18 9.17 -15.37 -23.62
CA THR A 18 8.47 -14.10 -23.81
C THR A 18 7.05 -14.31 -24.31
N LEU A 19 6.17 -13.37 -23.93
CA LEU A 19 4.79 -13.27 -24.39
C LEU A 19 4.56 -11.85 -24.88
N SER A 20 3.69 -11.70 -25.89
CA SER A 20 3.32 -10.40 -26.43
C SER A 20 1.81 -10.24 -26.54
N ALA A 21 1.36 -8.99 -26.44
CA ALA A 21 -0.01 -8.60 -26.73
C ALA A 21 -0.03 -7.23 -27.43
N GLU A 22 -0.92 -7.10 -28.41
CA GLU A 22 -1.13 -5.85 -29.16
C GLU A 22 -2.11 -4.93 -28.43
N TYR A 23 -1.71 -3.67 -28.29
CA TYR A 23 -2.53 -2.59 -27.73
C TYR A 23 -2.64 -1.44 -28.72
N SER A 24 -3.54 -0.50 -28.47
CA SER A 24 -3.74 0.69 -29.33
C SER A 24 -2.50 1.59 -29.45
N ASP A 25 -1.55 1.48 -28.51
CA ASP A 25 -0.28 2.21 -28.47
C ASP A 25 0.94 1.35 -28.87
N GLY A 26 0.73 0.08 -29.25
CA GLY A 26 1.75 -0.84 -29.77
C GLY A 26 1.86 -2.17 -29.02
N THR A 27 2.80 -3.02 -29.44
CA THR A 27 3.05 -4.33 -28.85
C THR A 27 3.72 -4.21 -27.49
N ARG A 28 3.14 -4.83 -26.47
CA ARG A 28 3.76 -4.97 -25.15
C ARG A 28 4.30 -6.39 -24.98
N TRP A 29 5.46 -6.49 -24.36
CA TRP A 29 6.16 -7.75 -24.12
C TRP A 29 6.30 -8.01 -22.62
N THR A 30 6.16 -9.27 -22.23
CA THR A 30 6.39 -9.75 -20.86
C THR A 30 7.04 -11.13 -20.91
N THR A 31 7.37 -11.71 -19.76
CA THR A 31 7.84 -13.09 -19.65
C THR A 31 6.83 -13.96 -18.94
N HIS A 32 6.84 -15.26 -19.21
CA HIS A 32 6.03 -16.22 -18.44
C HIS A 32 6.28 -16.10 -16.94
N ALA A 33 7.56 -15.99 -16.52
CA ALA A 33 7.91 -15.85 -15.11
C ALA A 33 7.35 -14.57 -14.47
N ALA A 34 7.33 -13.45 -15.20
CA ALA A 34 6.75 -12.21 -14.72
C ALA A 34 5.23 -12.32 -14.54
N LEU A 35 4.52 -12.92 -15.51
CA LEU A 35 3.08 -13.16 -15.40
C LEU A 35 2.72 -14.12 -14.26
N GLU A 36 3.47 -15.20 -14.10
CA GLU A 36 3.20 -16.14 -12.99
C GLU A 36 3.45 -15.49 -11.63
N THR A 37 4.43 -14.58 -11.54
CA THR A 37 4.66 -13.79 -10.32
C THR A 37 3.50 -12.83 -10.06
N GLU A 38 3.03 -12.13 -11.09
CA GLU A 38 1.87 -11.24 -10.98
C GLU A 38 0.60 -11.98 -10.56
N LYS A 39 0.34 -13.16 -11.15
CA LYS A 39 -0.78 -14.02 -10.75
C LYS A 39 -0.68 -14.46 -9.29
N ARG A 40 0.50 -14.86 -8.81
CA ARG A 40 0.70 -15.23 -7.39
C ARG A 40 0.40 -14.07 -6.45
N ILE A 41 0.84 -12.86 -6.79
CA ILE A 41 0.57 -11.68 -5.97
C ILE A 41 -0.94 -11.41 -5.88
N LEU A 42 -1.64 -11.43 -7.02
CA LEU A 42 -3.09 -11.26 -7.04
C LEU A 42 -3.82 -12.37 -6.29
N GLN A 43 -3.36 -13.61 -6.41
CA GLN A 43 -3.93 -14.74 -5.66
C GLN A 43 -3.71 -14.57 -4.16
N ASN A 44 -2.52 -14.17 -3.70
CA ASN A 44 -2.27 -13.90 -2.29
C ASN A 44 -3.21 -12.79 -1.76
N ILE A 45 -3.48 -11.76 -2.57
CA ILE A 45 -4.42 -10.70 -2.20
C ILE A 45 -5.84 -11.25 -2.06
N ASP A 46 -6.30 -12.06 -3.01
CA ASP A 46 -7.61 -12.70 -2.96
C ASP A 46 -7.73 -13.65 -1.75
N ASP A 47 -6.70 -14.45 -1.48
CA ASP A 47 -6.64 -15.37 -0.34
C ASP A 47 -6.67 -14.63 1.01
N GLY A 48 -6.30 -13.35 1.01
CA GLY A 48 -6.39 -12.47 2.17
C GLY A 48 -7.79 -11.92 2.45
N LYS A 49 -8.79 -12.19 1.60
CA LYS A 49 -10.18 -11.75 1.82
C LYS A 49 -10.83 -12.51 2.98
N ASP A 50 -11.58 -11.78 3.81
CA ASP A 50 -12.35 -12.33 4.94
C ASP A 50 -11.55 -13.18 5.96
N GLN A 51 -10.24 -12.96 6.08
CA GLN A 51 -9.36 -13.75 6.97
C GLN A 51 -9.30 -13.26 8.42
N HIS A 52 -9.79 -12.04 8.69
CA HIS A 52 -9.59 -11.37 9.99
C HIS A 52 -10.89 -11.04 10.70
N GLN A 53 -10.80 -10.95 12.03
CA GLN A 53 -11.77 -10.17 12.78
C GLN A 53 -11.48 -8.68 12.61
N PRO A 54 -12.51 -7.83 12.42
CA PRO A 54 -12.33 -6.39 12.39
C PRO A 54 -11.67 -5.88 13.68
N PHE A 55 -10.85 -4.83 13.58
CA PHE A 55 -10.25 -4.21 14.76
C PHE A 55 -11.29 -3.53 15.65
N ALA A 56 -12.36 -3.01 15.05
CA ALA A 56 -13.44 -2.33 15.75
C ALA A 56 -14.78 -2.57 15.06
N THR A 57 -15.86 -2.51 15.84
CA THR A 57 -17.22 -2.46 15.31
C THR A 57 -17.51 -1.09 14.67
N PRO A 58 -18.43 -1.00 13.69
CA PRO A 58 -18.82 0.29 13.10
C PRO A 58 -19.24 1.34 14.14
N LYS A 59 -19.89 0.91 15.23
CA LYS A 59 -20.28 1.80 16.34
C LYS A 59 -19.06 2.36 17.08
N GLN A 60 -18.08 1.53 17.43
CA GLN A 60 -16.85 1.99 18.09
C GLN A 60 -16.07 2.97 17.22
N VAL A 61 -16.00 2.71 15.90
CA VAL A 61 -15.38 3.64 14.95
C VAL A 61 -16.14 4.98 14.96
N GLN A 62 -17.47 4.96 14.82
CA GLN A 62 -18.27 6.18 14.79
C GLN A 62 -18.13 7.00 16.08
N ASP A 63 -18.19 6.34 17.23
CA ASP A 63 -18.03 6.98 18.54
C ASP A 63 -16.66 7.65 18.67
N PHE A 64 -15.59 6.98 18.21
CA PHE A 64 -14.24 7.58 18.16
C PHE A 64 -14.16 8.77 17.19
N LEU A 65 -14.67 8.62 15.97
CA LEU A 65 -14.61 9.68 14.95
C LEU A 65 -15.41 10.94 15.37
N ASN A 66 -16.47 10.79 16.17
CA ASN A 66 -17.20 11.92 16.75
C ASN A 66 -16.34 12.76 17.70
N THR A 67 -15.31 12.18 18.32
CA THR A 67 -14.33 12.90 19.15
C THR A 67 -13.25 13.62 18.35
N LYS A 68 -13.19 13.41 17.03
CA LYS A 68 -12.13 13.92 16.14
C LYS A 68 -12.72 14.86 15.06
N PRO A 69 -13.28 16.03 15.45
CA PRO A 69 -13.96 16.92 14.50
C PRO A 69 -13.04 17.53 13.42
N ARG A 70 -11.72 17.47 13.63
CA ARG A 70 -10.71 18.01 12.70
C ARG A 70 -10.36 17.07 11.55
N LEU A 71 -10.77 15.79 11.60
CA LEU A 71 -10.51 14.86 10.51
C LEU A 71 -11.40 15.17 9.31
N THR A 72 -10.80 15.15 8.13
CA THR A 72 -11.53 15.28 6.87
C THR A 72 -12.37 14.03 6.58
N GLN A 73 -13.28 14.11 5.60
CA GLN A 73 -14.10 12.95 5.27
C GLN A 73 -13.25 11.79 4.73
N GLY A 74 -12.29 12.07 3.85
CA GLY A 74 -11.39 11.03 3.34
C GLY A 74 -10.57 10.34 4.44
N GLN A 75 -10.14 11.08 5.46
CA GLN A 75 -9.45 10.49 6.62
C GLN A 75 -10.38 9.59 7.45
N LYS A 76 -11.64 10.02 7.65
CA LYS A 76 -12.66 9.22 8.35
C LYS A 76 -12.99 7.93 7.61
N ASP A 77 -13.12 8.01 6.28
CA ASP A 77 -13.40 6.84 5.43
C ASP A 77 -12.23 5.85 5.47
N ALA A 78 -10.99 6.35 5.42
CA ALA A 78 -9.78 5.53 5.55
C ALA A 78 -9.71 4.81 6.91
N ILE A 79 -9.92 5.53 8.02
CA ILE A 79 -9.95 4.95 9.37
C ILE A 79 -11.04 3.88 9.45
N THR A 80 -12.23 4.18 8.92
CA THR A 80 -13.36 3.25 8.93
C THR A 80 -13.03 1.96 8.17
N LEU A 81 -12.48 2.08 6.97
CA LEU A 81 -12.10 0.92 6.15
C LEU A 81 -11.07 0.04 6.88
N ILE A 82 -9.98 0.63 7.38
CA ILE A 82 -8.90 -0.11 8.05
C ILE A 82 -9.42 -0.83 9.30
N SER A 83 -10.24 -0.13 10.10
CA SER A 83 -10.72 -0.65 11.38
C SER A 83 -11.84 -1.68 11.26
N THR A 84 -12.66 -1.63 10.19
CA THR A 84 -13.85 -2.49 10.06
C THR A 84 -13.70 -3.63 9.06
N THR A 85 -12.72 -3.58 8.16
CA THR A 85 -12.49 -4.64 7.17
C THR A 85 -12.08 -5.97 7.83
N LYS A 86 -12.46 -7.08 7.20
CA LYS A 86 -11.96 -8.43 7.50
C LYS A 86 -10.79 -8.85 6.62
N ASP A 87 -10.43 -8.04 5.64
CA ASP A 87 -9.41 -8.39 4.66
C ASP A 87 -8.00 -8.12 5.20
N SER A 88 -7.05 -8.94 4.75
CA SER A 88 -5.61 -8.74 5.00
C SER A 88 -5.08 -7.50 4.30
N PHE A 89 -5.65 -7.09 3.16
CA PHE A 89 -5.11 -6.04 2.30
C PHE A 89 -6.15 -4.94 2.06
N VAL A 90 -5.80 -3.70 2.39
CA VAL A 90 -6.56 -2.51 2.00
C VAL A 90 -5.63 -1.44 1.44
N ALA A 91 -6.17 -0.55 0.61
CA ALA A 91 -5.43 0.56 0.04
C ALA A 91 -6.02 1.91 0.42
N ILE A 92 -5.15 2.87 0.70
CA ILE A 92 -5.53 4.27 0.89
C ILE A 92 -4.83 5.09 -0.17
N GLN A 93 -5.62 5.76 -1.00
CA GLN A 93 -5.11 6.66 -2.03
C GLN A 93 -5.32 8.10 -1.58
N GLY A 94 -4.24 8.82 -1.32
CA GLY A 94 -4.33 10.21 -0.87
C GLY A 94 -3.36 11.12 -1.59
N LEU A 95 -3.86 12.27 -2.08
CA LEU A 95 -3.02 13.32 -2.66
C LEU A 95 -1.96 13.80 -1.64
N ALA A 96 -0.86 14.38 -2.11
CA ALA A 96 0.07 15.11 -1.26
C ALA A 96 -0.67 16.15 -0.39
N GLY A 97 -0.31 16.23 0.90
CA GLY A 97 -0.94 17.19 1.83
C GLY A 97 -2.34 16.80 2.35
N THR A 98 -2.85 15.60 2.08
CA THR A 98 -4.15 15.12 2.60
C THR A 98 -4.11 14.60 4.04
N GLY A 99 -2.94 14.67 4.69
CA GLY A 99 -2.77 14.26 6.09
C GLY A 99 -2.82 12.74 6.30
N LYS A 100 -2.22 11.95 5.40
CA LYS A 100 -2.09 10.48 5.55
C LYS A 100 -1.52 10.08 6.91
N SER A 101 -0.50 10.79 7.38
CA SER A 101 0.10 10.53 8.70
C SER A 101 -0.87 10.77 9.86
N THR A 102 -1.61 11.87 9.84
CA THR A 102 -2.65 12.14 10.85
C THR A 102 -3.75 11.08 10.84
N MET A 103 -4.10 10.56 9.66
CA MET A 103 -5.03 9.43 9.51
C MET A 103 -4.47 8.16 10.18
N LEU A 104 -3.20 7.83 9.95
CA LEU A 104 -2.53 6.68 10.55
C LEU A 104 -2.43 6.76 12.07
N GLU A 105 -2.04 7.94 12.59
CA GLU A 105 -1.97 8.20 14.03
C GLU A 105 -3.36 7.99 14.67
N SER A 106 -4.40 8.57 14.08
CA SER A 106 -5.79 8.41 14.56
C SER A 106 -6.29 6.97 14.46
N ASN A 107 -5.92 6.23 13.41
CA ASN A 107 -6.27 4.83 13.26
C ASN A 107 -5.58 3.96 14.33
N THR A 108 -4.30 4.21 14.58
CA THR A 108 -3.52 3.50 15.60
C THR A 108 -4.09 3.76 17.00
N GLU A 109 -4.44 5.01 17.31
CA GLU A 109 -5.11 5.38 18.56
C GLU A 109 -6.44 4.62 18.76
N LEU A 110 -7.28 4.57 17.72
CA LEU A 110 -8.54 3.83 17.76
C LEU A 110 -8.32 2.34 18.03
N ILE A 111 -7.38 1.71 17.31
CA ILE A 111 -7.09 0.28 17.47
C ILE A 111 -6.62 0.00 18.89
N GLN A 112 -5.71 0.83 19.42
CA GLN A 112 -5.21 0.68 20.78
C GLN A 112 -6.33 0.78 21.82
N LEU A 113 -7.19 1.81 21.72
CA LEU A 113 -8.32 2.00 22.64
C LEU A 113 -9.28 0.80 22.64
N VAL A 114 -9.58 0.25 21.45
CA VAL A 114 -10.50 -0.90 21.34
C VAL A 114 -9.88 -2.18 21.90
N LYS A 115 -8.58 -2.41 21.65
CA LYS A 115 -7.84 -3.56 22.16
C LYS A 115 -7.74 -3.53 23.69
N GLU A 116 -7.41 -2.38 24.26
CA GLU A 116 -7.37 -2.16 25.71
C GLU A 116 -8.73 -2.42 26.36
N ALA A 117 -9.81 -1.84 25.82
CA ALA A 117 -11.16 -2.03 26.34
C ALA A 117 -11.66 -3.48 26.25
N SER A 118 -11.16 -4.24 25.28
CA SER A 118 -11.58 -5.62 25.01
C SER A 118 -10.63 -6.68 25.59
N GLN A 119 -9.58 -6.26 26.32
CA GLN A 119 -8.53 -7.13 26.87
C GLN A 119 -7.91 -8.07 25.81
N GLN A 120 -7.80 -7.59 24.58
CA GLN A 120 -7.21 -8.32 23.46
C GLN A 120 -5.69 -8.08 23.42
N PRO A 121 -4.91 -8.97 22.79
CA PRO A 121 -3.48 -8.73 22.57
C PRO A 121 -3.24 -7.40 21.85
N GLU A 122 -2.16 -6.71 22.24
CA GLU A 122 -1.72 -5.48 21.59
C GLU A 122 -1.52 -5.70 20.09
N GLN A 123 -1.91 -4.70 19.31
CA GLN A 123 -1.67 -4.71 17.88
C GLN A 123 -0.32 -4.06 17.61
N SER A 124 0.63 -4.81 17.05
CA SER A 124 1.88 -4.20 16.59
C SER A 124 1.60 -3.38 15.32
N VAL A 125 2.16 -2.18 15.26
CA VAL A 125 2.10 -1.32 14.09
C VAL A 125 3.51 -1.12 13.55
N ILE A 126 3.73 -1.50 12.29
CA ILE A 126 5.05 -1.40 11.65
C ILE A 126 4.92 -0.67 10.32
N GLY A 127 5.61 0.47 10.21
CA GLY A 127 5.81 1.18 8.96
C GLY A 127 6.83 0.48 8.06
N LEU A 128 6.50 0.34 6.79
CA LEU A 128 7.36 -0.20 5.75
C LEU A 128 7.46 0.82 4.62
N ALA A 129 8.67 1.04 4.15
CA ALA A 129 8.92 1.90 3.01
C ALA A 129 10.06 1.34 2.14
N PRO A 130 10.11 1.70 0.85
CA PRO A 130 11.16 1.25 -0.06
C PRO A 130 12.53 1.90 0.20
N THR A 131 12.57 3.08 0.84
CA THR A 131 13.80 3.85 1.04
C THR A 131 14.00 4.24 2.51
N HIS A 132 15.26 4.39 2.93
CA HIS A 132 15.60 4.86 4.28
C HIS A 132 15.06 6.28 4.57
N ALA A 133 14.93 7.13 3.56
CA ALA A 133 14.38 8.47 3.73
C ALA A 133 12.89 8.43 4.12
N ALA A 134 12.10 7.59 3.44
CA ALA A 134 10.69 7.40 3.77
C ALA A 134 10.51 6.66 5.13
N VAL A 135 11.42 5.74 5.48
CA VAL A 135 11.46 5.17 6.84
C VAL A 135 11.68 6.26 7.89
N ALA A 136 12.69 7.12 7.72
CA ALA A 136 12.96 8.21 8.66
C ALA A 136 11.78 9.19 8.78
N GLU A 137 11.04 9.41 7.70
CA GLU A 137 9.81 10.21 7.74
C GLU A 137 8.73 9.55 8.60
N LEU A 138 8.49 8.25 8.45
CA LEU A 138 7.56 7.49 9.31
C LEU A 138 8.00 7.52 10.78
N GLU A 139 9.29 7.33 11.06
CA GLU A 139 9.85 7.37 12.42
C GLU A 139 9.73 8.76 13.06
N SER A 140 9.93 9.83 12.29
CA SER A 140 9.76 11.21 12.78
C SER A 140 8.34 11.52 13.26
N LYS A 141 7.37 10.70 12.83
CA LYS A 141 5.95 10.78 13.19
C LYS A 141 5.58 9.75 14.26
N GLY A 142 6.58 9.12 14.89
CA GLY A 142 6.40 8.17 15.99
C GLY A 142 6.01 6.76 15.55
N VAL A 143 6.03 6.45 14.25
CA VAL A 143 5.73 5.10 13.75
C VAL A 143 7.02 4.28 13.70
N LYS A 144 7.07 3.16 14.44
CA LYS A 144 8.18 2.20 14.30
C LYS A 144 8.24 1.73 12.85
N ALA A 145 9.35 1.95 12.16
CA ALA A 145 9.46 1.63 10.75
C ALA A 145 10.79 0.96 10.38
N GLN A 146 10.81 0.32 9.22
CA GLN A 146 12.01 -0.23 8.59
C GLN A 146 11.81 -0.33 7.08
N THR A 147 12.86 -0.62 6.33
CA THR A 147 12.68 -0.85 4.90
C THR A 147 11.98 -2.17 4.63
N LEU A 148 11.17 -2.25 3.58
CA LEU A 148 10.55 -3.51 3.16
C LEU A 148 11.62 -4.57 2.86
N ASP A 149 12.73 -4.18 2.23
CA ASP A 149 13.80 -5.12 1.90
C ASP A 149 14.52 -5.65 3.15
N SER A 150 14.73 -4.82 4.19
CA SER A 150 15.30 -5.28 5.46
C SER A 150 14.42 -6.36 6.09
N LEU A 151 13.11 -6.12 6.17
CA LEU A 151 12.16 -7.08 6.72
C LEU A 151 12.13 -8.39 5.92
N LEU A 152 12.05 -8.31 4.59
CA LEU A 152 12.05 -9.50 3.74
C LEU A 152 13.41 -10.22 3.77
N SER A 153 14.51 -9.51 3.93
CA SER A 153 15.84 -10.09 4.08
C SER A 153 15.94 -10.93 5.34
N ASP A 154 15.38 -10.46 6.46
CA ASP A 154 15.35 -11.23 7.70
C ASP A 154 14.55 -12.53 7.58
N ILE A 155 13.41 -12.49 6.87
CA ILE A 155 12.63 -13.70 6.54
C ILE A 155 13.45 -14.64 5.66
N ARG A 156 14.08 -14.14 4.58
CA ARG A 156 14.87 -14.97 3.65
C ARG A 156 16.07 -15.65 4.33
N GLN A 157 16.66 -15.00 5.33
CA GLN A 157 17.80 -15.51 6.09
C GLN A 157 17.40 -16.41 7.26
N GLY A 158 16.10 -16.49 7.60
CA GLY A 158 15.63 -17.20 8.79
C GLY A 158 15.96 -16.50 10.11
N ASN A 159 16.27 -15.19 10.07
CA ASN A 159 16.46 -14.37 11.28
C ASN A 159 15.12 -14.05 11.96
N ARG A 160 14.04 -14.13 11.18
CA ARG A 160 12.65 -13.95 11.58
C ARG A 160 11.79 -14.99 10.86
N GLU A 161 10.72 -15.39 11.53
CA GLU A 161 9.70 -16.27 10.99
C GLU A 161 8.39 -15.50 10.77
N ALA A 162 7.49 -16.00 9.93
CA ALA A 162 6.18 -15.37 9.73
C ALA A 162 5.39 -15.21 11.05
N SER A 163 5.55 -16.16 11.98
CA SER A 163 4.91 -16.11 13.30
C SER A 163 5.32 -14.89 14.14
N ASP A 164 6.51 -14.33 13.91
CA ASP A 164 6.99 -13.14 14.64
C ASP A 164 6.16 -11.89 14.33
N TYR A 165 5.39 -11.93 13.25
CA TYR A 165 4.54 -10.83 12.80
C TYR A 165 3.07 -11.06 13.10
N GLN A 166 2.68 -12.10 13.84
CA GLN A 166 1.28 -12.26 14.27
C GLN A 166 0.77 -11.00 15.00
N HIS A 167 -0.50 -10.66 14.77
CA HIS A 167 -1.10 -9.42 15.30
C HIS A 167 -0.36 -8.14 14.89
N THR A 168 0.19 -8.12 13.66
CA THR A 168 0.81 -6.92 13.08
C THR A 168 -0.09 -6.26 12.04
N LEU A 169 -0.13 -4.92 12.09
CA LEU A 169 -0.65 -4.05 11.05
C LEU A 169 0.52 -3.36 10.36
N PHE A 170 0.77 -3.73 9.11
CA PHE A 170 1.82 -3.12 8.29
C PHE A 170 1.31 -1.90 7.54
N PHE A 171 1.99 -0.78 7.65
CA PHE A 171 1.75 0.41 6.83
C PHE A 171 2.81 0.48 5.71
N LEU A 172 2.43 0.09 4.49
CA LEU A 172 3.35 0.11 3.35
C LEU A 172 3.21 1.44 2.60
N ASP A 173 4.13 2.36 2.84
CA ASP A 173 4.22 3.64 2.15
C ASP A 173 5.06 3.56 0.88
N GLU A 174 4.79 4.44 -0.09
CA GLU A 174 5.47 4.49 -1.40
C GLU A 174 5.52 3.14 -2.12
N SER A 175 4.41 2.40 -2.02
CA SER A 175 4.21 1.09 -2.65
C SER A 175 4.37 1.06 -4.18
N SER A 176 4.36 2.22 -4.85
CA SER A 176 4.66 2.37 -6.27
C SER A 176 6.09 1.95 -6.63
N MET A 177 7.01 1.99 -5.66
CA MET A 177 8.42 1.58 -5.83
C MET A 177 8.67 0.12 -5.46
N VAL A 178 7.64 -0.63 -5.04
CA VAL A 178 7.78 -2.04 -4.63
C VAL A 178 7.83 -2.92 -5.87
N SER A 179 8.92 -3.68 -6.00
CA SER A 179 9.07 -4.63 -7.11
C SER A 179 8.09 -5.81 -6.99
N ASN A 180 7.76 -6.46 -8.12
CA ASN A 180 6.97 -7.69 -8.12
C ASN A 180 7.52 -8.77 -7.18
N LYS A 181 8.85 -8.94 -7.12
CA LYS A 181 9.47 -9.92 -6.23
C LYS A 181 9.18 -9.59 -4.76
N GLN A 182 9.37 -8.33 -4.36
CA GLN A 182 9.08 -7.91 -2.99
C GLN A 182 7.59 -8.01 -2.66
N ALA A 183 6.70 -7.69 -3.60
CA ALA A 183 5.26 -7.84 -3.41
C ALA A 183 4.83 -9.30 -3.26
N ASP A 184 5.41 -10.23 -4.05
CA ASP A 184 5.13 -11.67 -3.94
C ASP A 184 5.54 -12.19 -2.55
N GLU A 185 6.76 -11.90 -2.13
CA GLU A 185 7.27 -12.27 -0.81
C GLU A 185 6.47 -11.62 0.34
N PHE A 186 6.13 -10.33 0.20
CA PHE A 186 5.42 -9.59 1.24
C PHE A 186 3.96 -10.02 1.39
N THR A 187 3.22 -10.17 0.28
CA THR A 187 1.82 -10.63 0.34
C THR A 187 1.72 -12.04 0.90
N LYS A 188 2.67 -12.92 0.56
CA LYS A 188 2.81 -14.23 1.18
C LYS A 188 3.04 -14.12 2.69
N LEU A 189 4.00 -13.29 3.12
CA LEU A 189 4.28 -13.08 4.54
C LEU A 189 3.05 -12.57 5.32
N VAL A 190 2.30 -11.61 4.76
CA VAL A 190 1.09 -11.08 5.38
C VAL A 190 0.07 -12.20 5.65
N ASN A 191 -0.15 -13.07 4.68
CA ASN A 191 -1.07 -14.21 4.85
C ASN A 191 -0.52 -15.27 5.82
N ASP A 192 0.74 -15.67 5.66
CA ASP A 192 1.37 -16.70 6.50
C ASP A 192 1.43 -16.27 7.99
N SER A 193 1.59 -14.96 8.24
CA SER A 193 1.60 -14.39 9.59
C SER A 193 0.22 -14.06 10.16
N GLN A 194 -0.85 -14.20 9.36
CA GLN A 194 -2.19 -13.70 9.70
C GLN A 194 -2.15 -12.23 10.14
N SER A 195 -1.38 -11.42 9.40
CA SER A 195 -1.27 -9.97 9.59
C SER A 195 -2.23 -9.23 8.67
N LYS A 196 -2.38 -7.92 8.91
CA LYS A 196 -3.04 -7.00 7.98
C LYS A 196 -2.04 -5.99 7.44
N THR A 197 -2.30 -5.47 6.25
CA THR A 197 -1.53 -4.40 5.66
C THR A 197 -2.43 -3.34 5.04
N VAL A 198 -2.01 -2.10 5.22
CA VAL A 198 -2.57 -0.93 4.58
C VAL A 198 -1.50 -0.37 3.67
N LYS A 199 -1.78 -0.43 2.37
CA LYS A 199 -0.97 0.20 1.35
C LYS A 199 -1.34 1.68 1.27
N LEU A 200 -0.34 2.55 1.37
CA LEU A 200 -0.48 3.98 1.16
C LEU A 200 0.10 4.34 -0.21
N GLY A 201 -0.50 5.32 -0.88
CA GLY A 201 0.04 5.86 -2.11
C GLY A 201 -0.62 7.18 -2.51
N ASP A 202 0.05 7.88 -3.41
CA ASP A 202 -0.53 9.06 -4.06
C ASP A 202 -1.34 8.66 -5.28
N LYS A 203 -2.55 9.22 -5.39
CA LYS A 203 -3.44 9.01 -6.54
C LYS A 203 -2.80 9.53 -7.84
N GLU A 204 -2.04 10.63 -7.79
CA GLU A 204 -1.42 11.22 -8.99
C GLU A 204 -0.28 10.36 -9.54
N GLN A 205 0.40 9.60 -8.69
CA GLN A 205 1.45 8.66 -9.12
C GLN A 205 0.88 7.42 -9.86
N LEU A 206 -0.40 7.10 -9.67
CA LEU A 206 -1.08 5.95 -10.31
C LEU A 206 -1.33 6.13 -11.80
N LEU A 207 -1.22 7.36 -12.33
CA LEU A 207 -1.42 7.61 -13.76
C LEU A 207 -0.30 7.02 -14.63
N SER A 208 0.81 6.57 -14.02
CA SER A 208 1.89 5.84 -14.70
C SER A 208 1.74 4.32 -14.51
N LEU A 209 0.83 3.69 -15.24
CA LEU A 209 0.75 2.23 -15.32
C LEU A 209 1.94 1.68 -16.13
N SER A 210 3.09 1.51 -15.49
CA SER A 210 4.22 0.75 -16.03
C SER A 210 4.12 -0.73 -15.61
N ALA A 211 4.74 -1.63 -16.37
CA ALA A 211 4.84 -3.03 -15.98
C ALA A 211 5.48 -3.18 -14.58
N GLY A 212 4.97 -4.10 -13.76
CA GLY A 212 5.58 -4.44 -12.46
C GLY A 212 5.06 -3.68 -11.25
N LYS A 213 3.81 -3.19 -11.28
CA LYS A 213 3.16 -2.49 -10.17
C LYS A 213 1.94 -3.27 -9.64
N PRO A 214 2.15 -4.29 -8.81
CA PRO A 214 1.14 -5.30 -8.53
C PRO A 214 -0.02 -4.77 -7.68
N PHE A 215 0.27 -3.87 -6.75
CA PHE A 215 -0.78 -3.23 -5.96
C PHE A 215 -1.65 -2.27 -6.77
N GLU A 216 -1.08 -1.57 -7.75
CA GLU A 216 -1.87 -0.72 -8.65
C GLU A 216 -2.81 -1.57 -9.50
N LEU A 217 -2.30 -2.70 -10.04
CA LEU A 217 -3.11 -3.65 -10.77
C LEU A 217 -4.26 -4.19 -9.91
N ALA A 218 -3.98 -4.63 -8.69
CA ALA A 218 -4.98 -5.17 -7.77
C ALA A 218 -6.08 -4.14 -7.45
N ILE A 219 -5.72 -2.86 -7.26
CA ILE A 219 -6.70 -1.79 -7.07
C ILE A 219 -7.52 -1.55 -8.34
N SER A 220 -6.87 -1.46 -9.51
CA SER A 220 -7.56 -1.22 -10.79
C SER A 220 -8.55 -2.33 -11.17
N GLN A 221 -8.29 -3.56 -10.71
CA GLN A 221 -9.17 -4.72 -10.90
C GLN A 221 -10.22 -4.86 -9.79
N GLY A 222 -10.26 -3.95 -8.80
CA GLY A 222 -11.21 -4.00 -7.69
C GLY A 222 -10.99 -5.15 -6.71
N ARG A 223 -9.77 -5.70 -6.65
CA ARG A 223 -9.41 -6.80 -5.74
C ARG A 223 -9.09 -6.30 -4.32
N ILE A 224 -8.63 -5.05 -4.21
CA ILE A 224 -8.32 -4.41 -2.92
C ILE A 224 -9.32 -3.30 -2.66
N ASP A 225 -9.99 -3.36 -1.51
CA ASP A 225 -10.89 -2.31 -1.06
C ASP A 225 -10.06 -1.04 -0.79
N THR A 226 -10.53 0.07 -1.36
CA THR A 226 -9.75 1.31 -1.42
C THR A 226 -10.54 2.49 -0.88
N ALA A 227 -9.95 3.25 0.05
CA ALA A 227 -10.46 4.55 0.47
C ALA A 227 -9.66 5.68 -0.20
N TYR A 228 -10.36 6.78 -0.52
CA TYR A 228 -9.76 7.92 -1.23
C TYR A 228 -9.75 9.17 -0.35
N MET A 229 -8.55 9.67 -0.06
CA MET A 229 -8.30 10.92 0.65
C MET A 229 -8.05 12.03 -0.37
N THR A 230 -9.09 12.80 -0.71
CA THR A 230 -8.98 13.88 -1.72
C THR A 230 -8.99 15.28 -1.11
N ASP A 231 -9.24 15.39 0.19
CA ASP A 231 -9.30 16.66 0.93
C ASP A 231 -7.87 17.18 1.21
N ILE A 232 -7.38 18.14 0.40
CA ILE A 232 -6.06 18.75 0.63
C ILE A 232 -6.13 19.66 1.86
N ILE A 233 -5.35 19.35 2.89
CA ILE A 233 -5.20 20.18 4.08
C ILE A 233 -4.15 21.25 3.76
N ARG A 234 -4.60 22.44 3.33
CA ARG A 234 -3.68 23.57 3.15
C ARG A 234 -3.08 23.94 4.50
N GLN A 235 -1.76 23.80 4.63
CA GLN A 235 -1.03 24.36 5.76
C GLN A 235 -1.22 25.89 5.73
N GLN A 236 -1.61 26.47 6.86
CA GLN A 236 -1.56 27.91 7.08
C GLN A 236 -0.08 28.35 7.15
N ASN A 237 0.59 28.44 6.00
CA ASN A 237 1.84 29.16 5.84
C ASN A 237 1.73 30.05 4.60
N ASP A 238 1.52 31.33 4.88
CA ASP A 238 1.10 32.41 4.00
C ASP A 238 2.23 32.94 3.09
N THR A 239 2.94 32.10 2.32
CA THR A 239 4.04 32.63 1.48
C THR A 239 4.27 32.01 0.11
N LEU A 240 3.50 30.99 -0.30
CA LEU A 240 3.65 30.37 -1.63
C LEU A 240 2.37 30.45 -2.48
N LEU A 241 1.58 31.51 -2.31
CA LEU A 241 0.28 31.66 -2.99
C LEU A 241 0.39 32.04 -4.49
N ASN A 242 1.56 32.40 -5.02
CA ASN A 242 1.66 32.94 -6.38
C ASN A 242 2.26 32.02 -7.45
N ALA A 243 2.74 30.82 -7.10
CA ALA A 243 3.42 29.94 -8.07
C ALA A 243 2.52 28.84 -8.66
N ALA A 244 1.45 28.43 -7.97
CA ALA A 244 0.62 27.28 -8.35
C ALA A 244 -0.66 27.65 -9.13
N GLN A 245 -1.02 28.93 -9.23
CA GLN A 245 -2.22 29.36 -9.95
C GLN A 245 -2.03 29.54 -11.47
N ASN A 246 -0.81 29.40 -12.01
CA ASN A 246 -0.52 29.62 -13.43
C ASN A 246 -0.34 28.33 -14.27
N ILE A 247 -0.75 27.16 -13.77
CA ILE A 247 -0.66 25.89 -14.53
C ILE A 247 -2.04 25.35 -14.95
N ILE A 248 -3.13 26.00 -14.51
CA ILE A 248 -4.47 25.68 -14.97
C ILE A 248 -5.04 26.94 -15.64
N ASP A 249 -4.64 27.14 -16.89
CA ASP A 249 -5.39 27.83 -17.95
C ASP A 249 -5.00 27.21 -19.30
#